data_AF-A0A950IHI8-F1
#
_entry.id   AF-A0A950IHI8-F1
#
_cell.length_a   1.000
_cell.length_b   1.000
_cell.length_c   1.000
_cell.angle_alpha   90.00
_cell.angle_beta   90.00
_cell.angle_gamma   90.00
#
_symmetry.space_group_name_H-M   'P 1'
#
loop_
_entity.id
_entity.type
_entity.pdbx_description
1 polymer ?
#
loop_
_entity_poly.entity_id
_entity_poly.type
_entity_poly.pdbx_seq_one_letter_code
_entity_poly.pdbx_strand_id
1 'polypeptide(L)'
;MPSSNAAGRLPTFNRFAGLAGFLGVIGNAMQNWNDNTQSVLPGYRDRMVTVFLSNDEGGLNLDMPPAILKRLRARGAAAGALIASRFQDPSTLPPGKGAMNWENHRWLRYRSTMGALKEYLAEFEGAIANPESPDVPYGALIRATDGTPVHSYPIAASARGVVAHATDQTTQLAAEFDGLATLDDRLPKPPPNLVVRADLGT
;
A
#
# COMPACT_ATOMS: atom_id res chain seq x y z
N MET A 1 -14.79 14.54 -1.51
CA MET A 1 -13.40 14.14 -1.85
C MET A 1 -12.47 14.69 -0.77
N PRO A 2 -11.43 13.98 -0.33
CA PRO A 2 -10.48 14.52 0.65
C PRO A 2 -9.81 15.80 0.14
N SER A 3 -9.68 16.81 1.01
CA SER A 3 -9.00 18.08 0.71
C SER A 3 -7.50 18.05 1.04
N SER A 4 -7.03 17.04 1.78
CA SER A 4 -5.62 16.85 2.15
C SER A 4 -5.26 15.38 2.34
N ASN A 5 -3.96 15.07 2.28
CA ASN A 5 -3.41 13.74 2.57
C ASN A 5 -3.60 13.33 4.04
N ALA A 6 -3.99 14.24 4.94
CA ALA A 6 -4.20 13.96 6.37
C ALA A 6 -5.67 13.69 6.72
N ALA A 7 -6.61 13.97 5.81
CA ALA A 7 -8.03 13.70 6.02
C ALA A 7 -8.31 12.19 5.93
N GLY A 8 -8.15 11.49 7.05
CA GLY A 8 -8.45 10.07 7.18
C GLY A 8 -9.93 9.78 7.01
N ARG A 9 -10.25 8.67 6.34
CA ARG A 9 -11.57 8.04 6.42
C ARG A 9 -11.42 6.76 7.24
N LEU A 10 -12.18 6.67 8.33
CA LEU A 10 -12.23 5.45 9.11
C LEU A 10 -12.96 4.37 8.32
N PRO A 11 -12.52 3.09 8.40
CA PRO A 11 -13.27 1.99 7.84
C PRO A 11 -14.68 1.95 8.45
N THR A 12 -15.67 1.65 7.61
CA THR A 12 -17.06 1.57 8.04
C THR A 12 -17.31 0.19 8.64
N PHE A 13 -17.69 0.13 9.92
CA PHE A 13 -18.01 -1.13 10.60
C PHE A 13 -19.53 -1.35 10.63
N ASN A 14 -19.98 -2.53 10.20
CA ASN A 14 -21.37 -2.96 10.29
C ASN A 14 -21.58 -3.79 11.56
N ARG A 15 -22.57 -3.43 12.38
CA ARG A 15 -23.02 -4.25 13.52
C ARG A 15 -24.16 -5.17 13.07
N PHE A 16 -24.22 -6.40 13.59
CA PHE A 16 -25.31 -7.32 13.32
C PHE A 16 -25.82 -8.01 14.60
N ALA A 17 -27.04 -8.54 14.52
CA ALA A 17 -27.63 -9.42 15.52
C ALA A 17 -28.30 -10.61 14.82
N GLY A 18 -28.13 -11.81 15.38
CA GLY A 18 -28.72 -13.04 14.86
C GLY A 18 -28.10 -13.57 13.56
N LEU A 19 -28.50 -14.79 13.18
CA LEU A 19 -27.94 -15.52 12.04
C LEU A 19 -28.28 -14.87 10.68
N ALA A 20 -29.50 -14.35 10.52
CA ALA A 20 -29.89 -13.62 9.31
C ALA A 20 -29.11 -12.30 9.15
N GLY A 21 -28.89 -11.58 10.27
CA GLY A 21 -28.05 -10.39 10.29
C GLY A 21 -26.59 -10.68 9.96
N PHE A 22 -26.07 -11.82 10.42
CA PHE A 22 -24.72 -12.30 10.09
C PHE A 22 -24.55 -12.57 8.58
N LEU A 23 -25.49 -13.29 7.95
CA LEU A 23 -25.48 -13.52 6.50
C LEU A 23 -25.61 -12.22 5.69
N GLY A 24 -26.42 -11.26 6.17
CA GLY A 24 -26.53 -9.93 5.57
C GLY A 24 -25.22 -9.14 5.63
N VAL A 25 -24.47 -9.23 6.74
CA VAL A 25 -23.15 -8.60 6.87
C VAL A 25 -22.11 -9.31 6.00
N ILE A 26 -22.17 -10.63 5.82
CA ILE A 26 -21.31 -11.34 4.86
C ILE A 26 -21.55 -10.82 3.44
N GLY A 27 -22.81 -10.71 2.99
CA GLY A 27 -23.12 -10.17 1.67
C GLY A 27 -22.65 -8.73 1.47
N ASN A 28 -22.83 -7.88 2.48
CA ASN A 28 -22.36 -6.49 2.46
C ASN A 28 -20.82 -6.42 2.45
N ALA A 29 -20.15 -7.25 3.24
CA ALA A 29 -18.70 -7.36 3.26
C ALA A 29 -18.17 -7.84 1.90
N MET A 30 -18.76 -8.87 1.29
CA MET A 30 -18.35 -9.34 -0.03
C MET A 30 -18.47 -8.26 -1.11
N GLN A 31 -19.54 -7.46 -1.08
CA GLN A 31 -19.76 -6.38 -2.06
C GLN A 31 -18.84 -5.18 -1.83
N ASN A 32 -18.53 -4.85 -0.57
CA ASN A 32 -17.84 -3.61 -0.21
C ASN A 32 -16.39 -3.81 0.28
N TRP A 33 -15.90 -5.05 0.38
CA TRP A 33 -14.56 -5.38 0.91
C TRP A 33 -13.50 -4.60 0.17
N ASN A 34 -13.48 -4.70 -1.16
CA ASN A 34 -12.40 -4.14 -1.97
C ASN A 34 -12.32 -2.60 -1.81
N ASP A 35 -13.47 -1.93 -1.80
CA ASP A 35 -13.56 -0.47 -1.62
C ASP A 35 -13.19 -0.05 -0.20
N ASN A 36 -13.61 -0.79 0.83
CA ASN A 36 -13.23 -0.52 2.23
C ASN A 36 -11.73 -0.70 2.46
N THR A 37 -11.10 -1.69 1.81
CA THR A 37 -9.67 -1.98 2.04
C THR A 37 -8.77 -0.96 1.32
N GLN A 38 -9.16 -0.53 0.11
CA GLN A 38 -8.39 0.43 -0.68
C GLN A 38 -8.64 1.90 -0.28
N SER A 39 -9.80 2.23 0.29
CA SER A 39 -10.13 3.62 0.69
C SER A 39 -9.38 4.12 1.93
N VAL A 40 -8.73 3.22 2.68
CA VAL A 40 -7.93 3.60 3.86
C VAL A 40 -6.48 3.89 3.49
N LEU A 41 -5.99 3.34 2.37
CA LEU A 41 -4.60 3.49 1.94
C LEU A 41 -4.30 4.92 1.45
N PRO A 42 -3.26 5.58 2.00
CA PRO A 42 -2.75 6.85 1.51
C PRO A 42 -2.46 6.79 0.01
N GLY A 43 -2.89 7.79 -0.77
CA GLY A 43 -2.71 7.83 -2.23
C GLY A 43 -3.80 7.16 -3.07
N TYR A 44 -4.48 6.13 -2.55
CA TYR A 44 -5.63 5.49 -3.22
C TYR A 44 -6.91 6.29 -2.96
N ARG A 45 -7.18 6.60 -1.69
CA ARG A 45 -8.32 7.42 -1.27
C ARG A 45 -8.36 8.80 -1.91
N ASP A 46 -7.19 9.31 -2.25
CA ASP A 46 -7.00 10.65 -2.77
C ASP A 46 -7.54 10.79 -4.19
N ARG A 47 -7.92 9.69 -4.86
CA ARG A 47 -8.59 9.66 -6.17
C ARG A 47 -10.06 9.28 -6.10
N MET A 48 -10.61 9.09 -4.90
CA MET A 48 -11.98 8.63 -4.72
C MET A 48 -12.93 9.81 -4.44
N VAL A 49 -14.01 9.90 -5.22
CA VAL A 49 -15.14 10.77 -4.91
C VAL A 49 -16.28 9.91 -4.40
N THR A 50 -16.75 10.21 -3.20
CA THR A 50 -17.91 9.53 -2.61
C THR A 50 -19.18 10.23 -3.04
N VAL A 51 -20.03 9.48 -3.74
CA VAL A 51 -21.41 9.87 -4.00
C VAL A 51 -22.27 9.24 -2.92
N PHE A 52 -22.91 10.07 -2.10
CA PHE A 52 -23.86 9.59 -1.10
C PHE A 52 -25.17 9.20 -1.79
N LEU A 53 -25.62 7.99 -1.50
CA LEU A 53 -26.89 7.44 -1.96
C LEU A 53 -27.90 7.49 -0.82
N SER A 54 -29.16 7.75 -1.16
CA SER A 54 -30.29 7.63 -0.22
C SER A 54 -30.78 6.17 -0.17
N ASN A 55 -31.62 5.81 0.80
CA ASN A 55 -32.11 4.44 0.97
C ASN A 55 -32.92 3.90 -0.23
N ASP A 56 -33.48 4.80 -1.04
CA ASP A 56 -34.21 4.52 -2.28
C ASP A 56 -33.29 4.45 -3.52
N GLU A 57 -31.97 4.64 -3.38
CA GLU A 57 -31.02 4.78 -4.49
C GLU A 57 -29.95 3.67 -4.45
N GLY A 58 -29.90 2.81 -5.48
CA GLY A 58 -28.84 1.80 -5.66
C GLY A 58 -29.02 0.49 -4.90
N GLY A 59 -27.92 -0.21 -4.58
CA GLY A 59 -27.97 -1.54 -3.97
C GLY A 59 -28.64 -2.58 -4.88
N LEU A 60 -29.59 -3.34 -4.32
CA LEU A 60 -30.43 -4.28 -5.08
C LEU A 60 -31.66 -3.61 -5.73
N ASN A 61 -31.84 -2.29 -5.55
CA ASN A 61 -32.94 -1.56 -6.16
C ASN A 61 -32.64 -1.27 -7.64
N LEU A 62 -32.98 -2.22 -8.50
CA LEU A 62 -32.79 -2.12 -9.95
C LEU A 62 -33.93 -1.37 -10.66
N ASP A 63 -35.09 -1.21 -10.01
CA ASP A 63 -36.28 -0.58 -10.58
C ASP A 63 -36.48 0.85 -10.04
N MET A 64 -35.50 1.72 -10.35
CA MET A 64 -35.54 3.11 -9.92
C MET A 64 -36.34 4.01 -10.88
N PRO A 65 -37.26 4.84 -10.37
CA PRO A 65 -37.96 5.84 -11.17
C PRO A 65 -37.03 6.75 -11.99
N PRO A 66 -37.44 7.20 -13.19
CA PRO A 66 -36.62 8.05 -14.06
C PRO A 66 -36.09 9.33 -13.39
N ALA A 67 -36.87 9.90 -12.45
CA ALA A 67 -36.45 11.08 -11.69
C ALA A 67 -35.26 10.80 -10.77
N ILE A 68 -35.23 9.64 -10.10
CA ILE A 68 -34.11 9.20 -9.25
C ILE A 68 -32.87 8.97 -10.12
N LEU A 69 -33.02 8.25 -11.24
CA LEU A 69 -31.92 8.00 -12.18
C LEU A 69 -31.30 9.31 -12.70
N LYS A 70 -32.12 10.32 -13.02
CA LYS A 70 -31.64 11.63 -13.49
C LYS A 70 -30.79 12.33 -12.43
N ARG A 71 -31.21 12.33 -11.16
CA ARG A 71 -30.43 12.91 -10.05
C ARG A 71 -29.13 12.15 -9.81
N LEU A 72 -29.17 10.82 -9.85
CA LEU A 72 -27.99 9.98 -9.67
C LEU A 72 -26.96 10.21 -10.78
N ARG A 73 -27.40 10.29 -12.05
CA ARG A 73 -26.53 10.65 -13.18
C ARG A 73 -25.87 12.01 -13.01
N ALA A 74 -26.63 13.02 -12.55
CA ALA A 74 -26.08 14.34 -12.31
C ALA A 74 -24.99 14.33 -11.22
N ARG A 75 -25.19 13.61 -10.12
CA ARG A 75 -24.17 13.43 -9.07
C ARG A 75 -22.93 12.69 -9.61
N GLY A 76 -23.12 11.66 -10.43
CA GLY A 76 -22.02 10.95 -11.09
C GLY A 76 -21.21 11.85 -12.03
N ALA A 77 -21.88 12.66 -12.85
CA ALA A 77 -21.22 13.63 -13.73
C ALA A 77 -20.42 14.68 -12.95
N ALA A 78 -21.00 15.22 -11.86
CA ALA A 78 -20.29 16.14 -10.98
C ALA A 78 -19.07 15.49 -10.30
N ALA A 79 -19.18 14.23 -9.88
CA ALA A 79 -18.06 13.48 -9.32
C ALA A 79 -16.93 13.28 -10.34
N GLY A 80 -17.27 12.94 -11.58
CA GLY A 80 -16.29 12.82 -12.68
C GLY A 80 -15.59 14.14 -12.99
N ALA A 81 -16.34 15.24 -13.07
CA ALA A 81 -15.78 16.57 -13.28
C ALA A 81 -14.83 17.00 -12.15
N LEU A 82 -15.16 16.65 -10.90
CA LEU A 82 -14.32 16.93 -9.74
C LEU A 82 -12.98 16.14 -9.76
N ILE A 83 -12.99 14.89 -10.20
CA ILE A 83 -11.75 14.11 -10.37
C ILE A 83 -10.93 14.70 -11.52
N ALA A 84 -11.57 14.96 -12.66
CA ALA A 84 -10.90 15.51 -13.84
C ALA A 84 -10.21 16.85 -13.51
N SER A 85 -10.90 17.77 -12.84
CA SER A 85 -10.32 19.08 -12.48
C SER A 85 -9.12 18.98 -11.54
N ARG A 86 -9.05 17.95 -10.70
CA ARG A 86 -7.91 17.71 -9.80
C ARG A 86 -6.67 17.16 -10.52
N PHE A 87 -6.86 16.48 -11.65
CA PHE A 87 -5.81 15.75 -12.36
C PHE A 87 -5.61 16.22 -13.81
N GLN A 88 -6.25 17.33 -14.20
CA GLN A 88 -6.18 17.89 -15.55
C GLN A 88 -4.79 18.45 -15.90
N ASP A 89 -4.07 18.96 -14.90
CA ASP A 89 -2.76 19.55 -15.13
C ASP A 89 -1.72 18.44 -15.38
N PRO A 90 -0.88 18.59 -16.43
CA PRO A 90 0.16 17.61 -16.71
C PRO A 90 1.19 17.52 -15.58
N SER A 91 1.80 16.34 -15.49
CA SER A 91 2.89 15.95 -14.56
C SER A 91 4.22 16.65 -14.88
N THR A 92 4.17 17.95 -15.17
CA THR A 92 5.30 18.82 -15.53
C THR A 92 5.32 20.10 -14.71
N LEU A 93 4.43 20.23 -13.72
CA LEU A 93 4.40 21.36 -12.81
C LEU A 93 5.71 21.41 -11.98
N PRO A 94 6.26 22.62 -11.72
CA PRO A 94 7.37 22.77 -10.78
C PRO A 94 7.04 22.17 -9.41
N PRO A 95 8.03 21.58 -8.69
CA PRO A 95 7.81 21.07 -7.34
C PRO A 95 7.11 22.10 -6.44
N GLY A 96 6.13 21.63 -5.66
CA GLY A 96 5.42 22.45 -4.68
C GLY A 96 4.25 23.30 -5.21
N LYS A 97 3.91 23.24 -6.51
CA LYS A 97 2.85 24.07 -7.11
C LYS A 97 1.46 23.43 -7.25
N GLY A 98 1.13 22.40 -6.46
CA GLY A 98 -0.24 21.86 -6.49
C GLY A 98 -0.62 21.06 -5.25
N ALA A 99 -1.88 21.20 -4.83
CA ALA A 99 -2.48 20.36 -3.79
C ALA A 99 -3.10 19.12 -4.45
N MET A 100 -2.73 17.92 -3.98
CA MET A 100 -3.45 16.68 -4.29
C MET A 100 -3.56 16.32 -5.80
N ASN A 101 -2.50 16.58 -6.58
CA ASN A 101 -2.39 16.33 -8.02
C ASN A 101 -1.51 15.10 -8.35
N TRP A 102 -1.16 14.88 -9.63
CA TRP A 102 -0.29 13.77 -10.03
C TRP A 102 1.06 13.74 -9.31
N GLU A 103 1.70 14.90 -9.13
CA GLU A 103 2.99 15.00 -8.45
C GLU A 103 2.89 14.67 -6.96
N ASN A 104 1.84 15.14 -6.27
CA ASN A 104 1.58 14.75 -4.88
C ASN A 104 1.49 13.22 -4.74
N HIS A 105 0.87 12.53 -5.69
CA HIS A 105 0.76 11.07 -5.64
C HIS A 105 2.09 10.37 -5.96
N ARG A 106 2.90 10.91 -6.87
CA ARG A 106 4.26 10.39 -7.12
C ARG A 106 5.14 10.56 -5.89
N TRP A 107 5.09 11.73 -5.27
CA TRP A 107 5.79 12.04 -4.02
C TRP A 107 5.37 11.12 -2.88
N LEU A 108 4.06 10.93 -2.69
CA LEU A 108 3.54 10.07 -1.64
C LEU A 108 3.99 8.61 -1.83
N ARG A 109 3.95 8.09 -3.07
CA ARG A 109 4.48 6.75 -3.37
C ARG A 109 5.97 6.65 -3.07
N TYR A 110 6.76 7.63 -3.50
CA TYR A 110 8.19 7.67 -3.20
C TYR A 110 8.45 7.65 -1.69
N ARG A 111 7.81 8.55 -0.92
CA ARG A 111 7.95 8.61 0.55
C ARG A 111 7.57 7.30 1.20
N SER A 112 6.44 6.73 0.83
CA SER A 112 6.00 5.45 1.37
C SER A 112 6.96 4.32 1.04
N THR A 113 7.44 4.22 -0.21
CA THR A 113 8.40 3.19 -0.63
C THR A 113 9.73 3.33 0.11
N MET A 114 10.26 4.54 0.23
CA MET A 114 11.53 4.78 0.92
C MET A 114 11.44 4.49 2.42
N GLY A 115 10.31 4.84 3.04
CA GLY A 115 10.03 4.49 4.43
C GLY A 115 10.00 2.98 4.66
N ALA A 116 9.24 2.26 3.84
CA ALA A 116 9.14 0.81 3.93
C ALA A 116 10.48 0.11 3.62
N LEU A 117 11.26 0.65 2.68
CA LEU A 117 12.59 0.14 2.35
C LEU A 117 13.57 0.31 3.52
N LYS A 118 13.54 1.46 4.19
CA LYS A 118 14.34 1.69 5.40
C LYS A 118 14.01 0.66 6.49
N GLU A 119 12.73 0.46 6.78
CA GLU A 119 12.27 -0.51 7.78
C GLU A 119 12.72 -1.95 7.43
N TYR A 120 12.52 -2.37 6.18
CA TYR A 120 12.95 -3.69 5.71
C TYR A 120 14.47 -3.89 5.80
N LEU A 121 15.25 -2.88 5.41
CA LEU A 121 16.71 -2.94 5.51
C LEU A 121 17.20 -3.01 6.95
N ALA A 122 16.56 -2.27 7.87
CA ALA A 122 16.86 -2.32 9.29
C ALA A 122 16.56 -3.70 9.89
N GLU A 123 15.42 -4.31 9.55
CA GLU A 123 15.10 -5.69 9.97
C GLU A 123 16.12 -6.70 9.41
N PHE A 124 16.50 -6.55 8.14
CA PHE A 124 17.49 -7.41 7.49
C PHE A 124 18.88 -7.32 8.15
N GLU A 125 19.35 -6.10 8.43
CA GLU A 125 20.63 -5.87 9.11
C GLU A 125 20.59 -6.44 10.53
N GLY A 126 19.51 -6.18 11.27
CA GLY A 126 19.33 -6.69 12.63
C GLY A 126 19.37 -8.22 12.69
N ALA A 127 18.73 -8.90 11.73
CA ALA A 127 18.74 -10.36 11.63
C ALA A 127 20.13 -10.93 11.29
N ILE A 128 20.93 -10.23 10.50
CA ILE A 128 22.31 -10.64 10.18
C ILE A 128 23.25 -10.40 11.37
N ALA A 129 23.13 -9.24 12.02
CA ALA A 129 24.01 -8.83 13.10
C ALA A 129 23.76 -9.60 14.41
N ASN A 130 22.53 -10.08 14.62
CA ASN A 130 22.11 -10.71 15.88
C ASN A 130 21.54 -12.12 15.63
N PRO A 131 22.37 -13.11 15.27
CA PRO A 131 21.92 -14.49 15.14
C PRO A 131 21.44 -15.03 16.50
N GLU A 132 20.28 -15.68 16.53
CA GLU A 132 19.74 -16.32 17.73
C GLU A 132 20.35 -17.72 17.92
N SER A 133 20.82 -18.05 19.13
CA SER A 133 21.27 -19.42 19.40
C SER A 133 20.06 -20.38 19.41
N PRO A 134 20.12 -21.55 18.76
CA PRO A 134 21.30 -22.25 18.22
C PRO A 134 21.54 -22.08 16.71
N ASP A 135 21.01 -21.04 16.08
CA ASP A 135 21.05 -20.86 14.63
C ASP A 135 22.47 -20.60 14.10
N VAL A 136 22.71 -21.09 12.89
CA VAL A 136 23.95 -20.81 12.15
C VAL A 136 23.84 -19.42 11.52
N PRO A 137 24.80 -18.50 11.75
CA PRO A 137 24.76 -17.17 11.15
C PRO A 137 24.72 -17.21 9.62
N TYR A 138 23.95 -16.30 9.00
CA TYR A 138 23.78 -16.26 7.55
C TYR A 138 25.10 -16.15 6.77
N GLY A 139 26.09 -15.41 7.29
CA GLY A 139 27.41 -15.32 6.68
C GLY A 139 28.13 -16.68 6.57
N ALA A 140 27.95 -17.55 7.56
CA ALA A 140 28.45 -18.92 7.52
C ALA A 140 27.67 -19.77 6.51
N LEU A 141 26.33 -19.65 6.47
CA LEU A 141 25.48 -20.36 5.50
C LEU A 141 25.81 -19.99 4.04
N ILE A 142 26.07 -18.70 3.75
CA ILE A 142 26.45 -18.22 2.42
C ILE A 142 27.81 -18.79 1.99
N ARG A 143 28.75 -18.97 2.92
CA ARG A 143 30.11 -19.46 2.64
C ARG A 143 30.27 -20.98 2.76
N ALA A 144 29.33 -21.66 3.41
CA ALA A 144 29.38 -23.11 3.64
C ALA A 144 29.39 -23.91 2.33
N THR A 145 30.20 -24.96 2.25
CA THR A 145 30.37 -25.77 1.03
C THR A 145 29.68 -27.13 1.09
N ASP A 146 29.17 -27.53 2.26
CA ASP A 146 28.58 -28.84 2.56
C ASP A 146 27.41 -28.73 3.57
N GLY A 147 26.48 -29.71 3.54
CA GLY A 147 25.37 -29.84 4.50
C GLY A 147 24.00 -29.28 4.06
N THR A 148 22.95 -29.55 4.84
CA THR A 148 21.61 -28.93 4.67
C THR A 148 21.55 -27.67 5.54
N PRO A 149 21.09 -26.49 5.06
CA PRO A 149 20.25 -26.25 3.87
C PRO A 149 21.00 -25.89 2.59
N VAL A 150 22.34 -25.90 2.52
CA VAL A 150 23.06 -25.44 1.32
C VAL A 150 22.81 -26.27 0.05
N HIS A 151 22.14 -27.43 0.18
CA HIS A 151 21.69 -28.27 -0.93
C HIS A 151 20.32 -27.88 -1.52
N SER A 152 19.43 -27.25 -0.74
CA SER A 152 18.15 -26.74 -1.23
C SER A 152 18.40 -25.32 -1.74
N TYR A 153 18.46 -25.13 -3.06
CA TYR A 153 18.86 -23.86 -3.71
C TYR A 153 20.37 -23.53 -3.54
N PRO A 154 21.26 -24.38 -4.07
CA PRO A 154 22.70 -24.20 -3.89
C PRO A 154 23.20 -22.97 -4.63
N ILE A 155 24.05 -22.20 -3.94
CA ILE A 155 24.89 -21.17 -4.58
C ILE A 155 26.13 -21.88 -5.12
N ALA A 156 26.43 -21.67 -6.40
CA ALA A 156 27.66 -22.18 -7.01
C ALA A 156 28.89 -21.71 -6.22
N ALA A 157 29.85 -22.61 -5.98
CA ALA A 157 31.02 -22.30 -5.16
C ALA A 157 31.77 -21.03 -5.63
N SER A 158 31.87 -20.82 -6.95
CA SER A 158 32.47 -19.64 -7.55
C SER A 158 31.71 -18.33 -7.29
N ALA A 159 30.41 -18.39 -7.00
CA ALA A 159 29.55 -17.23 -6.78
C ALA A 159 29.42 -16.83 -5.30
N ARG A 160 29.79 -17.71 -4.35
CA ARG A 160 29.60 -17.46 -2.91
C ARG A 160 30.31 -16.22 -2.40
N GLY A 161 31.51 -15.94 -2.91
CA GLY A 161 32.25 -14.71 -2.58
C GLY A 161 31.50 -13.45 -3.03
N VAL A 162 30.90 -13.47 -4.23
CA VAL A 162 30.09 -12.37 -4.77
C VAL A 162 28.80 -12.19 -3.97
N VAL A 163 28.12 -13.28 -3.62
CA VAL A 163 26.90 -13.21 -2.80
C VAL A 163 27.21 -12.65 -1.42
N ALA A 164 28.28 -13.12 -0.76
CA ALA A 164 28.67 -12.57 0.54
C ALA A 164 29.00 -11.08 0.45
N HIS A 165 29.72 -10.64 -0.59
CA HIS A 165 29.99 -9.23 -0.79
C HIS A 165 28.72 -8.40 -1.03
N ALA A 166 27.76 -8.90 -1.82
CA ALA A 166 26.48 -8.22 -2.03
C ALA A 166 25.65 -8.13 -0.73
N THR A 167 25.70 -9.16 0.12
CA THR A 167 25.11 -9.12 1.47
C THR A 167 25.75 -8.03 2.31
N ASP A 168 27.08 -7.92 2.32
CA ASP A 168 27.83 -6.88 3.04
C ASP A 168 27.48 -5.46 2.54
N GLN A 169 27.32 -5.28 1.22
CA GLN A 169 26.86 -4.00 0.65
C GLN A 169 25.42 -3.67 1.05
N THR A 170 24.56 -4.68 1.20
CA THR A 170 23.17 -4.50 1.61
C THR A 170 23.07 -4.09 3.08
N THR A 171 23.89 -4.67 3.96
CA THR A 171 23.95 -4.25 5.38
C THR A 171 24.58 -2.86 5.52
N GLN A 172 25.58 -2.52 4.70
CA GLN A 172 26.10 -1.15 4.66
C GLN A 172 25.01 -0.14 4.24
N LEU A 173 24.25 -0.45 3.19
CA LEU A 173 23.12 0.39 2.77
C LEU A 173 22.06 0.54 3.86
N ALA A 174 21.80 -0.53 4.62
CA ALA A 174 20.88 -0.49 5.76
C ALA A 174 21.34 0.50 6.82
N ALA A 175 22.63 0.46 7.19
CA ALA A 175 23.21 1.40 8.15
C ALA A 175 23.17 2.86 7.65
N GLU A 176 23.41 3.08 6.35
CA GLU A 176 23.27 4.40 5.73
C GLU A 176 21.82 4.91 5.80
N PHE A 177 20.84 4.03 5.56
CA PHE A 177 19.41 4.37 5.63
C PHE A 177 18.94 4.64 7.06
N ASP A 178 19.42 3.88 8.03
CA ASP A 178 19.10 4.07 9.45
C ASP A 178 19.48 5.49 9.92
N GLY A 179 20.67 5.95 9.52
CA GLY A 179 21.16 7.31 9.80
C GLY A 179 20.35 8.44 9.15
N LEU A 180 19.45 8.14 8.20
CA LEU A 180 18.61 9.12 7.51
C LEU A 180 17.22 9.22 8.15
N ALA A 181 17.12 9.94 9.27
CA ALA A 181 15.85 10.21 9.96
C ALA A 181 14.80 10.94 9.09
N THR A 182 15.21 11.53 7.96
CA THR A 182 14.30 12.25 7.06
C THR A 182 13.54 11.31 6.11
N LEU A 183 13.96 10.06 5.92
CA LEU A 183 13.29 9.11 5.03
C LEU A 183 11.94 8.66 5.59
N ASP A 184 11.85 8.52 6.90
CA ASP A 184 10.70 8.02 7.64
C ASP A 184 9.96 9.09 8.48
N ASP A 185 10.46 10.34 8.50
CA ASP A 185 9.72 11.43 9.12
C ASP A 185 8.33 11.62 8.48
N ARG A 186 7.29 11.82 9.31
CA ARG A 186 5.91 12.09 8.88
C ARG A 186 5.36 11.13 7.82
N LEU A 187 5.75 9.86 7.86
CA LEU A 187 5.19 8.87 6.94
C LEU A 187 3.67 8.74 7.11
N PRO A 188 2.94 8.43 6.03
CA PRO A 188 1.53 8.13 6.10
C PRO A 188 1.26 6.95 7.04
N LYS A 189 0.17 7.01 7.82
CA LYS A 189 -0.26 5.93 8.71
C LYS A 189 -1.50 5.22 8.15
N PRO A 190 -1.60 3.88 8.23
CA PRO A 190 -0.60 2.93 8.76
C PRO A 190 0.67 2.85 7.88
N PRO A 191 1.81 2.41 8.44
CA PRO A 191 3.06 2.36 7.69
C PRO A 191 2.94 1.43 6.48
N PRO A 192 3.56 1.80 5.36
CA PRO A 192 3.61 0.97 4.16
C PRO A 192 4.45 -0.29 4.41
N ASN A 193 3.98 -1.45 3.94
CA ASN A 193 4.78 -2.67 3.91
C ASN A 193 5.26 -2.93 2.47
N LEU A 194 6.53 -3.32 2.31
CA LEU A 194 7.06 -3.73 1.01
C LEU A 194 6.52 -5.11 0.64
N VAL A 195 5.70 -5.16 -0.41
CA VAL A 195 5.26 -6.41 -1.02
C VAL A 195 5.74 -6.43 -2.46
N VAL A 196 6.61 -7.40 -2.79
CA VAL A 196 7.04 -7.62 -4.17
C VAL A 196 5.93 -8.37 -4.90
N ARG A 197 5.26 -7.71 -5.85
CA ARG A 197 4.37 -8.35 -6.82
C ARG A 197 4.91 -8.09 -8.22
N ALA A 198 5.27 -9.16 -8.91
CA ALA A 198 5.79 -9.10 -10.29
C ALA A 198 4.68 -8.86 -11.34
N ASP A 199 3.42 -9.09 -10.95
CA ASP A 199 2.25 -9.09 -11.83
C ASP A 199 1.03 -8.55 -11.05
N LEU A 200 0.29 -7.62 -11.65
CA LEU A 200 -1.09 -7.32 -11.28
C LEU A 200 -1.96 -8.30 -12.06
N GLY A 201 -2.08 -9.53 -11.54
CA GLY A 201 -2.72 -10.65 -12.24
C GLY A 201 -3.94 -10.19 -13.04
N THR A 202 -3.87 -10.40 -14.36
CA THR A 202 -4.99 -10.23 -15.29
C THR A 202 -6.06 -11.27 -15.05
#